data_AF-A0A928SYK7-F1
#
_entry.id   AF-A0A928SYK7-F1
#
_cell.length_a   1.000
_cell.length_b   1.000
_cell.length_c   1.000
_cell.angle_alpha   90.00
_cell.angle_beta   90.00
_cell.angle_gamma   90.00
#
_symmetry.space_group_name_H-M   'P 1'
#
loop_
_entity.id
_entity.type
_entity.pdbx_description
1 polymer ?
#
loop_
_entity_poly.entity_id
_entity_poly.type
_entity_poly.pdbx_seq_one_letter_code
_entity_poly.pdbx_strand_id
1 'polypeptide(L)'
;MPIANTAMEGQGGGAQPTSKTASPAVAPRHPLADVASIFEATVSSTYEKYDPELGPRTYFVLSDMVTHAGVTPDSNEFSHLGGKTPNGEEMVVFDLPEVLQGKRYLFFVSARASLYTPIWAGLLFSVQDTPSGSFVVGPTGRVVTGAGKAGIAFGESYSNAPAAPPNGMKKSDFILAMANAAAEVGAPFEAVVSLKPEAGLSWKVAETSPVPTE
;
A
#
# COMPACT_ATOMS: atom_id res chain seq x y z
N MET A 1 -0.56 -80.49 18.22
CA MET A 1 -1.92 -80.92 17.81
C MET A 1 -2.94 -80.09 18.57
N PRO A 2 -4.05 -79.70 17.94
CA PRO A 2 -4.63 -78.36 18.09
C PRO A 2 -5.83 -78.32 19.05
N ILE A 3 -6.12 -77.13 19.59
CA ILE A 3 -7.49 -76.77 19.99
C ILE A 3 -7.81 -75.43 19.37
N ALA A 4 -8.87 -75.44 18.57
CA ALA A 4 -9.37 -74.34 17.76
C ALA A 4 -9.84 -73.17 18.62
N ASN A 5 -9.63 -71.94 18.14
CA ASN A 5 -10.41 -70.79 18.59
C ASN A 5 -11.24 -70.30 17.41
N THR A 6 -12.55 -70.52 17.54
CA THR A 6 -13.59 -70.07 16.63
C THR A 6 -13.90 -68.59 16.92
N ALA A 7 -14.07 -67.84 15.84
CA ALA A 7 -14.38 -66.43 15.82
C ALA A 7 -15.66 -66.05 16.59
N MET A 8 -15.63 -64.86 17.18
CA MET A 8 -16.82 -64.04 17.40
C MET A 8 -16.56 -62.70 16.71
N GLU A 9 -17.35 -62.46 15.67
CA GLU A 9 -17.41 -61.23 14.90
C GLU A 9 -17.85 -60.07 15.80
N GLY A 10 -17.03 -59.02 15.83
CA GLY A 10 -17.41 -57.70 16.30
C GLY A 10 -17.15 -56.71 15.18
N GLN A 11 -18.13 -56.54 14.30
CA GLN A 11 -18.22 -55.39 13.39
C GLN A 11 -18.29 -54.11 14.23
N GLY A 12 -17.21 -53.34 14.25
CA GLY A 12 -17.16 -51.99 14.80
C GLY A 12 -16.35 -51.13 13.84
N GLY A 13 -17.04 -50.20 13.16
CA GLY A 13 -16.54 -49.47 11.98
C GLY A 13 -15.19 -48.79 12.20
N GLY A 14 -14.22 -49.18 11.38
CA GLY A 14 -13.00 -48.41 11.17
C GLY A 14 -13.35 -47.13 10.42
N ALA A 15 -13.50 -46.03 11.16
CA ALA A 15 -13.42 -44.70 10.58
C ALA A 15 -11.97 -44.49 10.12
N GLN A 16 -11.72 -44.79 8.84
CA GLN A 16 -10.52 -44.38 8.14
C GLN A 16 -10.44 -42.85 8.25
N PRO A 17 -9.35 -42.27 8.80
CA PRO A 17 -9.20 -40.83 8.79
C PRO A 17 -9.14 -40.39 7.33
N THR A 18 -10.22 -39.78 6.85
CA THR A 18 -10.21 -39.10 5.56
C THR A 18 -9.13 -38.03 5.67
N SER A 19 -7.98 -38.28 5.06
CA SER A 19 -6.95 -37.26 4.86
C SER A 19 -7.62 -36.14 4.09
N LYS A 20 -8.08 -35.12 4.83
CA LYS A 20 -8.51 -33.85 4.28
C LYS A 20 -7.29 -33.30 3.58
N THR A 21 -7.19 -33.53 2.27
CA THR A 21 -6.20 -32.91 1.41
C THR A 21 -6.27 -31.42 1.71
N ALA A 22 -5.27 -30.91 2.43
CA ALA A 22 -5.17 -29.50 2.70
C ALA A 22 -5.17 -28.81 1.34
N SER A 23 -6.12 -27.90 1.10
CA SER A 23 -6.05 -27.03 -0.07
C SER A 23 -4.64 -26.45 -0.12
N PRO A 24 -3.96 -26.46 -1.27
CA PRO A 24 -2.62 -25.92 -1.36
C PRO A 24 -2.65 -24.50 -0.80
N ALA A 25 -1.82 -24.24 0.22
CA ALA A 25 -1.67 -22.91 0.76
C ALA A 25 -1.25 -21.99 -0.39
N VAL A 26 -2.16 -21.10 -0.79
CA VAL A 26 -1.84 -20.10 -1.81
C VAL A 26 -0.70 -19.26 -1.23
N ALA A 27 0.47 -19.32 -1.89
CA ALA A 27 1.61 -18.52 -1.47
C ALA A 27 1.21 -17.05 -1.43
N PRO A 28 1.66 -16.27 -0.42
CA PRO A 28 1.38 -14.85 -0.37
C PRO A 28 1.84 -14.19 -1.67
N ARG A 29 0.96 -13.39 -2.30
CA ARG A 29 1.35 -12.64 -3.49
C ARG A 29 2.39 -11.59 -3.12
N HIS A 30 3.34 -11.36 -4.03
CA HIS A 30 4.36 -10.34 -3.86
C HIS A 30 3.71 -8.94 -3.83
N PRO A 31 4.04 -8.05 -2.87
CA PRO A 31 3.47 -6.70 -2.78
C PRO A 31 3.54 -5.88 -4.07
N LEU A 32 4.65 -6.02 -4.81
CA LEU A 32 4.85 -5.31 -6.08
C LEU A 32 4.07 -5.87 -7.26
N ALA A 33 3.52 -7.09 -7.17
CA ALA A 33 2.81 -7.72 -8.28
C ALA A 33 1.52 -6.98 -8.66
N ASP A 34 0.98 -6.18 -7.74
CA ASP A 34 -0.22 -5.39 -7.98
C ASP A 34 0.09 -3.90 -8.18
N VAL A 35 1.36 -3.47 -8.28
CA VAL A 35 1.69 -2.05 -8.48
C VAL A 35 1.39 -1.65 -9.93
N ALA A 36 0.48 -0.69 -10.11
CA ALA A 36 0.16 -0.11 -11.42
C ALA A 36 1.02 1.11 -11.75
N SER A 37 1.42 1.88 -10.72
CA SER A 37 2.14 3.13 -10.93
C SER A 37 3.07 3.45 -9.77
N ILE A 38 4.23 4.00 -10.10
CA ILE A 38 5.19 4.59 -9.16
C ILE A 38 5.32 6.06 -9.55
N PHE A 39 4.93 6.97 -8.66
CA PHE A 39 5.06 8.40 -8.90
C PHE A 39 5.52 9.14 -7.66
N GLU A 40 6.12 10.31 -7.87
CA GLU A 40 6.54 11.25 -6.85
C GLU A 40 5.56 12.41 -6.80
N ALA A 41 5.19 12.85 -5.59
CA ALA A 41 4.36 14.04 -5.43
C ALA A 41 4.60 14.71 -4.07
N THR A 42 4.29 16.01 -4.01
CA THR A 42 4.25 16.79 -2.77
C THR A 42 2.84 16.78 -2.21
N VAL A 43 2.70 16.59 -0.90
CA VAL A 43 1.40 16.68 -0.22
C VAL A 43 1.12 18.16 0.04
N SER A 44 0.18 18.73 -0.70
CA SER A 44 -0.17 20.16 -0.58
C SER A 44 -1.12 20.44 0.57
N SER A 45 -2.02 19.51 0.88
CA SER A 45 -3.01 19.61 1.95
C SER A 45 -3.41 18.25 2.47
N THR A 46 -3.81 18.19 3.74
CA THR A 46 -4.40 17.02 4.40
C THR A 46 -5.65 17.46 5.15
N TYR A 47 -6.74 16.71 5.05
CA TYR A 47 -7.98 17.01 5.76
C TYR A 47 -8.75 15.74 6.10
N GLU A 48 -9.69 15.83 7.03
CA GLU A 48 -10.51 14.70 7.44
C GLU A 48 -11.97 14.92 7.03
N LYS A 49 -12.64 13.84 6.64
CA LYS A 49 -14.07 13.86 6.35
C LYS A 49 -14.68 12.53 6.77
N TYR A 50 -15.84 12.60 7.40
CA TYR A 50 -16.65 11.43 7.67
C TYR A 50 -17.53 11.10 6.46
N ASP A 51 -17.43 9.86 5.99
CA ASP A 51 -18.31 9.28 4.99
C ASP A 51 -19.33 8.35 5.68
N PRO A 52 -20.65 8.55 5.52
CA PRO A 52 -21.65 7.69 6.15
C PRO A 52 -21.58 6.21 5.74
N GLU A 53 -21.08 5.90 4.55
CA GLU A 53 -20.97 4.53 4.03
C GLU A 53 -19.60 3.92 4.31
N LEU A 54 -18.53 4.73 4.25
CA LEU A 54 -17.14 4.26 4.33
C LEU A 54 -16.44 4.57 5.65
N GLY A 55 -17.07 5.35 6.53
CA GLY A 55 -16.54 5.76 7.82
C GLY A 55 -15.61 6.99 7.75
N PRO A 56 -14.81 7.25 8.80
CA PRO A 56 -13.88 8.37 8.83
C PRO A 56 -12.75 8.16 7.82
N ARG A 57 -12.43 9.23 7.08
CA ARG A 57 -11.39 9.24 6.04
C ARG A 57 -10.42 10.40 6.24
N THR A 58 -9.14 10.10 6.08
CA THR A 58 -8.09 11.11 5.89
C THR A 58 -7.85 11.26 4.40
N TYR A 59 -8.00 12.48 3.91
CA TYR A 59 -7.74 12.88 2.54
C TYR A 59 -6.43 13.65 2.45
N PHE A 60 -5.75 13.51 1.33
CA PHE A 60 -4.55 14.27 1.02
C PHE A 60 -4.54 14.64 -0.46
N VAL A 61 -4.19 15.89 -0.71
CA VAL A 61 -4.12 16.50 -2.04
C VAL A 61 -2.66 16.58 -2.45
N LEU A 62 -2.39 16.21 -3.70
CA LEU A 62 -1.07 16.11 -4.26
C LEU A 62 -0.80 17.26 -5.25
N SER A 63 0.44 17.73 -5.27
CA SER A 63 1.00 18.65 -6.26
C SER A 63 2.30 18.09 -6.83
N ASP A 64 2.76 18.67 -7.94
CA ASP A 64 4.06 18.36 -8.55
C ASP A 64 4.23 16.86 -8.87
N MET A 65 3.15 16.24 -9.35
CA MET A 65 3.11 14.81 -9.64
C MET A 65 4.03 14.46 -10.81
N VAL A 66 4.99 13.57 -10.58
CA VAL A 66 5.93 13.05 -11.58
C VAL A 66 5.89 11.53 -11.56
N THR A 67 5.44 10.93 -12.66
CA THR A 67 5.40 9.46 -12.79
C THR A 67 6.74 8.92 -13.25
N HIS A 68 7.20 7.90 -12.54
CA HIS A 68 8.47 7.22 -12.81
C HIS A 68 8.28 5.86 -13.48
N ALA A 69 7.17 5.18 -13.18
CA ALA A 69 6.77 3.94 -13.85
C ALA A 69 5.25 3.84 -13.92
N GLY A 70 4.74 3.32 -15.04
CA GLY A 70 3.31 3.21 -15.32
C GLY A 70 2.65 4.53 -15.72
N VAL A 71 1.38 4.71 -15.34
CA VAL A 71 0.56 5.87 -15.74
C VAL A 71 0.32 6.80 -14.56
N THR A 72 0.37 8.11 -14.80
CA THR A 72 -0.01 9.13 -13.80
C THR A 72 -1.49 8.99 -13.47
N PRO A 73 -1.89 8.94 -12.19
CA PRO A 73 -3.29 8.97 -11.81
C PRO A 73 -4.00 10.23 -12.30
N ASP A 74 -5.26 10.09 -12.77
CA ASP A 74 -6.09 11.22 -13.21
C ASP A 74 -6.53 12.13 -12.05
N SER A 75 -6.55 11.60 -10.83
CA SER A 75 -6.86 12.34 -9.61
C SER A 75 -5.59 12.72 -8.88
N ASN A 76 -5.54 13.96 -8.38
CA ASN A 76 -4.52 14.40 -7.43
C ASN A 76 -4.99 14.31 -5.96
N GLU A 77 -6.22 13.87 -5.72
CA GLU A 77 -6.75 13.66 -4.38
C GLU A 77 -6.92 12.17 -4.09
N PHE A 78 -6.44 11.78 -2.91
CA PHE A 78 -6.43 10.42 -2.43
C PHE A 78 -6.94 10.38 -0.99
N SER A 79 -7.43 9.21 -0.58
CA SER A 79 -7.85 9.00 0.80
C SER A 79 -7.45 7.64 1.32
N HIS A 80 -7.32 7.55 2.64
CA HIS A 80 -7.28 6.30 3.36
C HIS A 80 -8.21 6.31 4.57
N LEU A 81 -8.47 5.13 5.13
CA LEU A 81 -9.26 4.99 6.35
C LEU A 81 -8.57 5.69 7.52
N GLY A 82 -9.33 6.41 8.35
CA GLY A 82 -8.82 7.09 9.54
C GLY A 82 -9.38 8.51 9.72
N GLY A 83 -9.03 9.16 10.82
CA GLY A 83 -9.50 10.51 11.16
C GLY A 83 -10.75 10.50 12.05
N LYS A 84 -11.39 11.66 12.18
CA LYS A 84 -12.49 11.84 13.15
C LYS A 84 -13.83 11.29 12.70
N THR A 85 -14.49 10.65 13.64
CA THR A 85 -15.90 10.26 13.56
C THR A 85 -16.82 11.44 13.91
N PRO A 86 -18.15 11.34 13.68
CA PRO A 86 -19.08 12.45 13.92
C PRO A 86 -19.20 12.89 15.39
N ASN A 87 -18.87 12.01 16.34
CA ASN A 87 -18.85 12.34 17.78
C ASN A 87 -17.51 12.97 18.22
N GLY A 88 -16.54 13.12 17.31
CA GLY A 88 -15.21 13.68 17.56
C GLY A 88 -14.15 12.66 17.98
N GLU A 89 -14.47 11.37 18.08
CA GLU A 89 -13.48 10.32 18.37
C GLU A 89 -12.58 10.08 17.15
N GLU A 90 -11.27 9.90 17.40
CA GLU A 90 -10.27 9.69 16.36
C GLU A 90 -10.09 8.18 16.07
N MET A 91 -10.21 7.82 14.80
CA MET A 91 -9.89 6.49 14.31
C MET A 91 -8.47 6.48 13.74
N VAL A 92 -7.55 5.84 14.47
CA VAL A 92 -6.18 5.62 14.02
C VAL A 92 -6.02 4.20 13.48
N VAL A 93 -5.49 4.09 12.26
CA VAL A 93 -5.20 2.79 11.63
C VAL A 93 -3.69 2.64 11.55
N PHE A 94 -3.11 1.85 12.44
CA PHE A 94 -1.65 1.71 12.59
C PHE A 94 -0.94 1.19 11.35
N ASP A 95 -1.64 0.40 10.52
CA ASP A 95 -1.08 -0.17 9.30
C ASP A 95 -1.20 0.77 8.10
N LEU A 96 -1.74 1.99 8.25
CA LEU A 96 -1.82 2.97 7.17
C LEU A 96 -0.72 4.02 7.30
N PRO A 97 -0.15 4.46 6.17
CA PRO A 97 0.98 5.37 6.21
C PRO A 97 0.53 6.77 6.65
N GLU A 98 1.31 7.41 7.51
CA GLU A 98 1.11 8.81 7.88
C GLU A 98 1.60 9.72 6.75
N VAL A 99 0.68 10.51 6.20
CA VAL A 99 0.95 11.44 5.10
C VAL A 99 0.97 12.85 5.65
N LEU A 100 2.15 13.47 5.69
CA LEU A 100 2.34 14.81 6.27
C LEU A 100 2.29 15.90 5.19
N GLN A 101 1.53 16.96 5.46
CA GLN A 101 1.50 18.15 4.62
C GLN A 101 2.90 18.76 4.44
N GLY A 102 3.19 19.22 3.22
CA GLY A 102 4.46 19.84 2.83
C GLY A 102 5.60 18.85 2.61
N LYS A 103 5.37 17.54 2.79
CA LYS A 103 6.37 16.50 2.52
C LYS A 103 6.17 15.93 1.13
N ARG A 104 7.28 15.46 0.55
CA ARG A 104 7.33 14.81 -0.76
C ARG A 104 7.49 13.31 -0.57
N TYR A 105 6.72 12.53 -1.32
CA TYR A 105 6.69 11.08 -1.20
C TYR A 105 6.79 10.39 -2.57
N LEU A 106 7.28 9.15 -2.55
CA LEU A 106 7.10 8.16 -3.61
C LEU A 106 5.89 7.30 -3.26
N PHE A 107 4.90 7.34 -4.14
CA PHE A 107 3.64 6.61 -4.06
C PHE A 107 3.68 5.38 -4.96
N PHE A 108 3.28 4.24 -4.41
CA PHE A 108 3.11 2.99 -5.13
C PHE A 108 1.62 2.63 -5.13
N VAL A 109 0.96 2.91 -6.26
CA VAL A 109 -0.49 2.71 -6.40
C VAL A 109 -0.81 1.33 -6.92
N SER A 110 -1.77 0.69 -6.27
CA SER A 110 -2.29 -0.62 -6.63
C SER A 110 -3.16 -0.57 -7.88
N ALA A 111 -3.04 -1.59 -8.73
CA ALA A 111 -3.94 -1.88 -9.85
C ALA A 111 -5.33 -2.34 -9.40
N ARG A 112 -5.47 -2.72 -8.12
CA ARG A 112 -6.73 -3.20 -7.55
C ARG A 112 -7.49 -2.08 -6.87
N ALA A 113 -8.79 -2.02 -7.13
CA ALA A 113 -9.70 -1.21 -6.35
C ALA A 113 -9.58 -1.58 -4.86
N SER A 114 -9.46 -0.56 -4.01
CA SER A 114 -9.32 -0.72 -2.58
C SER A 114 -10.20 0.29 -1.87
N LEU A 115 -11.04 -0.21 -0.96
CA LEU A 115 -11.85 0.64 -0.10
C LEU A 115 -11.00 1.35 0.96
N TYR A 116 -9.84 0.79 1.32
CA TYR A 116 -9.05 1.26 2.46
C TYR A 116 -8.00 2.29 2.08
N THR A 117 -7.29 2.04 0.98
CA THR A 117 -6.27 2.94 0.42
C THR A 117 -5.82 2.38 -0.93
N PRO A 118 -5.68 3.21 -1.99
CA PRO A 118 -5.07 2.77 -3.23
C PRO A 118 -3.55 2.65 -3.13
N ILE A 119 -2.94 3.12 -2.02
CA ILE A 119 -1.50 3.06 -1.76
C ILE A 119 -1.20 1.83 -0.91
N TRP A 120 -0.22 1.04 -1.33
CA TRP A 120 0.24 -0.07 -0.51
C TRP A 120 0.97 0.46 0.72
N ALA A 121 0.49 0.19 1.94
CA ALA A 121 0.96 0.88 3.13
C ALA A 121 2.47 0.71 3.43
N GLY A 122 3.03 -0.47 3.13
CA GLY A 122 4.47 -0.70 3.24
C GLY A 122 5.31 -0.11 2.09
N LEU A 123 4.68 0.59 1.15
CA LEU A 123 5.31 1.18 -0.03
C LEU A 123 5.02 2.69 -0.17
N LEU A 124 4.88 3.42 0.94
CA LEU A 124 4.95 4.88 0.93
C LEU A 124 6.29 5.33 1.50
N PHE A 125 7.08 6.07 0.72
CA PHE A 125 8.41 6.52 1.13
C PHE A 125 8.53 8.03 1.05
N SER A 126 9.06 8.67 2.09
CA SER A 126 9.37 10.09 2.02
C SER A 126 10.68 10.34 1.27
N VAL A 127 10.74 11.43 0.53
CA VAL A 127 11.93 11.86 -0.19
C VAL A 127 12.60 12.98 0.59
N GLN A 128 13.87 12.81 0.93
CA GLN A 128 14.66 13.79 1.67
C GLN A 128 15.73 14.39 0.78
N ASP A 129 15.73 15.71 0.66
CA ASP A 129 16.75 16.45 -0.09
C ASP A 129 17.89 16.88 0.83
N THR A 130 19.11 16.69 0.34
CA THR A 130 20.33 17.17 1.00
C THR A 130 21.21 17.86 -0.04
N PRO A 131 22.27 18.60 0.36
CA PRO A 131 23.21 19.19 -0.59
C PRO A 131 23.87 18.17 -1.54
N SER A 132 23.93 16.89 -1.15
CA SER A 132 24.52 15.82 -1.98
C SER A 132 23.51 15.09 -2.87
N GLY A 133 22.23 15.49 -2.81
CA GLY A 133 21.12 14.90 -3.58
C GLY A 133 19.99 14.35 -2.72
N SER A 134 19.04 13.69 -3.39
CA SER A 134 17.81 13.17 -2.80
C SER A 134 17.92 11.68 -2.44
N PHE A 135 17.34 11.32 -1.30
CA PHE A 135 17.34 9.96 -0.75
C PHE A 135 15.95 9.54 -0.29
N VAL A 136 15.78 8.24 -0.05
CA VAL A 136 14.49 7.64 0.31
C VAL A 136 14.49 7.22 1.77
N VAL A 137 13.44 7.59 2.49
CA VAL A 137 13.22 7.22 3.88
C VAL A 137 11.88 6.49 3.97
N GLY A 138 11.92 5.29 4.57
CA GLY A 138 10.76 4.44 4.76
C GLY A 138 9.70 5.01 5.71
N PRO A 139 8.54 4.35 5.78
CA PRO A 139 7.41 4.82 6.60
C PRO A 139 7.73 4.87 8.10
N THR A 140 8.69 4.07 8.57
CA THR A 140 9.15 4.08 9.97
C THR A 140 10.23 5.12 10.25
N GLY A 141 10.49 6.05 9.32
CA GLY A 141 11.56 7.05 9.42
C GLY A 141 12.98 6.50 9.24
N ARG A 142 13.14 5.26 8.79
CA ARG A 142 14.47 4.65 8.55
C ARG A 142 14.92 4.86 7.11
N VAL A 143 16.22 5.15 6.93
CA VAL A 143 16.81 5.34 5.61
C VAL A 143 16.74 4.03 4.82
N VAL A 144 16.37 4.09 3.55
CA VAL A 144 16.47 2.92 2.66
C VAL A 144 17.93 2.76 2.24
N THR A 145 18.48 1.55 2.41
CA THR A 145 19.86 1.21 2.06
C THR A 145 19.95 0.22 0.90
N GLY A 146 18.82 -0.37 0.50
CA GLY A 146 18.73 -1.26 -0.65
C GLY A 146 17.28 -1.63 -0.97
N ALA A 147 17.03 -2.00 -2.23
CA ALA A 147 15.70 -2.38 -2.70
C ALA A 147 15.80 -3.40 -3.84
N GLY A 148 14.82 -4.29 -3.93
CA GLY A 148 14.72 -5.26 -5.01
C GLY A 148 13.59 -6.27 -4.77
N LYS A 149 13.56 -7.33 -5.57
CA LYS A 149 12.54 -8.39 -5.50
C LYS A 149 12.49 -9.13 -4.16
N ALA A 150 13.60 -9.16 -3.43
CA ALA A 150 13.64 -9.77 -2.09
C ALA A 150 13.02 -8.87 -0.99
N GLY A 151 12.75 -7.60 -1.31
CA GLY A 151 12.23 -6.61 -0.38
C GLY A 151 13.12 -5.37 -0.27
N ILE A 152 12.92 -4.63 0.81
CA ILE A 152 13.56 -3.33 1.07
C ILE A 152 14.44 -3.46 2.32
N ALA A 153 15.69 -3.03 2.20
CA ALA A 153 16.63 -2.97 3.30
C ALA A 153 16.60 -1.57 3.93
N PHE A 154 16.51 -1.53 5.25
CA PHE A 154 16.50 -0.30 6.04
C PHE A 154 17.76 -0.17 6.89
N GLY A 155 18.34 1.02 6.90
CA GLY A 155 19.46 1.40 7.75
C GLY A 155 18.99 2.03 9.06
N GLU A 156 19.71 3.05 9.50
CA GLU A 156 19.42 3.80 10.72
C GLU A 156 18.19 4.72 10.57
N SER A 157 17.64 5.13 11.70
CA SER A 157 16.60 6.16 11.75
C SER A 157 17.14 7.50 11.26
N TYR A 158 16.38 8.18 10.43
CA TYR A 158 16.69 9.50 9.91
C TYR A 158 15.97 10.56 10.73
N SER A 159 16.72 11.42 11.41
CA SER A 159 16.16 12.50 12.26
C SER A 159 16.17 13.86 11.56
N ASN A 160 16.06 13.93 10.23
CA ASN A 160 16.11 15.17 9.44
C ASN A 160 17.41 15.98 9.57
N ALA A 161 18.55 15.30 9.78
CA ALA A 161 19.85 15.97 9.79
C ALA A 161 20.21 16.50 8.38
N PRO A 162 20.88 17.66 8.26
CA PRO A 162 21.17 18.28 6.96
C PRO A 162 22.21 17.51 6.11
N ALA A 163 22.74 16.41 6.63
CA ALA A 163 23.69 15.56 5.95
C ALA A 163 23.01 14.35 5.31
N ALA A 164 23.55 13.92 4.17
CA ALA A 164 23.17 12.65 3.58
C ALA A 164 23.51 11.50 4.51
N PRO A 165 22.61 10.51 4.64
CA PRO A 165 22.93 9.31 5.38
C PRO A 165 24.06 8.55 4.66
N PRO A 166 25.11 8.09 5.37
CA PRO A 166 26.32 7.51 4.75
C PRO A 166 26.10 6.34 3.80
N ASN A 167 24.97 5.64 3.93
CA ASN A 167 24.57 4.50 3.11
C ASN A 167 23.16 4.65 2.53
N GLY A 168 22.64 5.88 2.45
CA GLY A 168 21.32 6.11 1.88
C GLY A 168 21.29 5.79 0.41
N MET A 169 20.32 4.97 0.01
CA MET A 169 20.02 4.74 -1.39
C MET A 169 19.51 6.05 -2.01
N LYS A 170 20.14 6.43 -3.13
CA LYS A 170 19.69 7.58 -3.91
C LYS A 170 18.29 7.33 -4.44
N LYS A 171 17.49 8.40 -4.54
CA LYS A 171 16.12 8.35 -5.07
C LYS A 171 16.05 7.65 -6.43
N SER A 172 16.93 8.03 -7.36
CA SER A 172 17.00 7.44 -8.71
C SER A 172 17.22 5.93 -8.68
N ASP A 173 18.15 5.48 -7.85
CA ASP A 173 18.56 4.09 -7.79
C ASP A 173 17.45 3.24 -7.15
N PHE A 174 16.80 3.79 -6.12
CA PHE A 174 15.65 3.15 -5.49
C PHE A 174 14.49 2.98 -6.47
N ILE A 175 14.12 4.05 -7.20
CA ILE A 175 13.05 4.00 -8.21
C ILE A 175 13.36 2.92 -9.26
N LEU A 176 14.57 2.91 -9.80
CA LEU A 176 14.98 1.92 -10.81
C LEU A 176 14.91 0.49 -10.25
N ALA A 177 15.43 0.26 -9.05
CA ALA A 177 15.41 -1.05 -8.41
C ALA A 177 13.98 -1.54 -8.17
N MET A 178 13.09 -0.65 -7.73
CA MET A 178 11.69 -0.99 -7.47
C MET A 178 10.89 -1.22 -8.75
N ALA A 179 11.11 -0.43 -9.80
CA ALA A 179 10.50 -0.64 -11.10
C ALA A 179 10.92 -2.00 -11.71
N ASN A 180 12.22 -2.32 -11.65
CA ASN A 180 12.73 -3.62 -12.10
C ASN A 180 12.14 -4.78 -11.28
N ALA A 181 12.14 -4.66 -9.95
CA ALA A 181 11.57 -5.67 -9.06
C ALA A 181 10.08 -5.91 -9.33
N ALA A 182 9.32 -4.85 -9.56
CA ALA A 182 7.91 -4.91 -9.93
C ALA A 182 7.70 -5.60 -11.28
N ALA A 183 8.48 -5.23 -12.31
CA ALA A 183 8.43 -5.89 -13.62
C ALA A 183 8.75 -7.40 -13.52
N GLU A 184 9.76 -7.78 -12.72
CA GLU A 184 10.15 -9.18 -12.50
C GLU A 184 9.07 -10.03 -11.79
N VAL A 185 8.15 -9.40 -11.06
CA VAL A 185 7.02 -10.08 -10.40
C VAL A 185 5.70 -9.90 -11.16
N GLY A 186 5.74 -9.33 -12.36
CA GLY A 186 4.59 -9.20 -13.25
C GLY A 186 3.66 -8.04 -12.93
N ALA A 187 4.18 -6.93 -12.40
CA ALA A 187 3.41 -5.71 -12.15
C ALA A 187 2.77 -5.17 -13.44
N PRO A 188 1.48 -4.80 -13.42
CA PRO A 188 0.74 -4.43 -14.62
C PRO A 188 0.90 -2.93 -14.95
N PHE A 189 2.13 -2.40 -15.07
CA PHE A 189 2.40 -0.96 -15.24
C PHE A 189 1.60 -0.25 -16.35
N GLU A 190 0.97 -0.98 -17.29
CA GLU A 190 0.09 -0.44 -18.34
C GLU A 190 -1.38 -0.27 -17.92
N ALA A 191 -1.79 -0.74 -16.74
CA ALA A 191 -3.15 -0.59 -16.25
C ALA A 191 -3.42 0.86 -15.83
N VAL A 192 -4.18 1.59 -16.64
CA VAL A 192 -4.80 2.85 -16.23
C VAL A 192 -5.74 2.53 -15.06
N VAL A 193 -5.31 2.86 -13.84
CA VAL A 193 -6.18 2.75 -12.67
C VAL A 193 -7.19 3.88 -12.78
N SER A 194 -8.37 3.58 -13.31
CA SER A 194 -9.53 4.42 -13.05
C SER A 194 -9.79 4.34 -11.56
N LEU A 195 -9.43 5.39 -10.81
CA LEU A 195 -9.73 5.51 -9.37
C LEU A 195 -11.24 5.69 -9.10
N LYS A 196 -12.07 5.60 -10.15
CA LYS A 196 -13.52 5.47 -9.99
C LYS A 196 -13.81 4.04 -9.51
N PRO A 197 -14.52 3.85 -8.39
CA PRO A 197 -14.96 2.51 -8.02
C PRO A 197 -15.73 1.89 -9.17
N GLU A 198 -15.50 0.60 -9.41
CA GLU A 198 -16.26 -0.15 -10.39
C GLU A 198 -17.76 0.01 -10.14
N ALA A 199 -18.49 0.15 -11.24
CA ALA A 199 -19.87 0.60 -11.33
C ALA A 199 -20.79 -0.03 -10.26
N GLY A 200 -21.26 0.82 -9.34
CA GLY A 200 -22.19 0.46 -8.27
C GLY A 200 -22.19 1.43 -7.09
N LEU A 201 -21.09 2.15 -6.87
CA LEU A 201 -20.98 3.21 -5.86
C LEU A 201 -20.76 4.56 -6.57
N SER A 202 -21.84 5.34 -6.71
CA SER A 202 -21.86 6.54 -7.53
C SER A 202 -21.08 7.69 -6.91
N TRP A 203 -20.04 8.17 -7.60
CA TRP A 203 -19.47 9.49 -7.36
C TRP A 203 -20.18 10.49 -8.27
N LYS A 204 -21.01 11.37 -7.69
CA LYS A 204 -21.40 12.62 -8.35
C LYS A 204 -20.34 13.68 -8.04
N VAL A 205 -19.61 14.09 -9.07
CA VAL A 205 -18.94 15.40 -9.10
C VAL A 205 -19.77 16.30 -9.99
N ALA A 206 -20.46 17.27 -9.38
CA ALA A 206 -20.99 18.52 -9.94
C ALA A 206 -21.66 19.25 -8.75
N GLU A 207 -21.45 20.52 -8.41
CA GLU A 207 -21.01 21.68 -9.18
C GLU A 207 -20.22 22.64 -8.27
N THR A 208 -19.33 23.41 -8.87
CA THR A 208 -18.70 24.59 -8.28
C THR A 208 -19.76 25.56 -7.75
N SER A 209 -19.77 25.86 -6.45
CA SER A 209 -20.43 27.08 -5.96
C SER A 209 -19.48 28.27 -6.11
N PRO A 210 -19.96 29.42 -6.62
CA PRO A 210 -19.15 30.62 -6.72
C PRO A 210 -18.88 31.20 -5.32
N VAL A 211 -17.69 31.78 -5.17
CA VAL A 211 -17.29 32.61 -4.03
C VAL A 211 -18.28 33.77 -3.88
N PRO A 212 -18.85 34.03 -2.68
CA PRO A 212 -19.56 35.29 -2.44
C PRO A 212 -18.53 36.41 -2.29
N THR A 213 -18.65 37.42 -3.13
CA THR A 213 -18.04 38.74 -2.90
C THR A 213 -18.91 39.49 -1.91
N GLU A 214 -18.33 39.91 -0.78
CA GLU A 214 -18.70 41.15 -0.08
C GLU A 214 -17.44 41.96 0.19
#